data_AF-C1FD46-F1
#
_entry.id   AF-C1FD46-F1
#
_cell.length_a   1.000
_cell.length_b   1.000
_cell.length_c   1.000
_cell.angle_alpha   90.00
_cell.angle_beta   90.00
_cell.angle_gamma   90.00
#
_symmetry.space_group_name_H-M   'P 1'
#
loop_
_entity.id
_entity.type
_entity.pdbx_description
1 polymer ?
#
loop_
_entity_poly.entity_id
_entity_poly.type
_entity_poly.pdbx_seq_one_letter_code
_entity_poly.pdbx_strand_id
1 'polypeptide(L)'
;MNVAQNTERAQMVDLLSQFTSEQMTRYECYRRSSLPKSILKRLFQTVTSTAPPPNGLIILAAVGKLFVGELVEKARQVADEEGLSDLDEIRVGHIQEACWRLHSGALKQKNMFQQHRL
;
A
#
# COMPACT_ATOMS: atom_id res chain seq x y z
N MET A 1 -23.54 15.05 -9.45
CA MET A 1 -22.41 14.41 -8.75
C MET A 1 -22.73 12.98 -8.26
N ASN A 2 -23.49 12.17 -9.04
CA ASN A 2 -23.96 10.83 -8.60
C ASN A 2 -23.73 9.69 -9.61
N VAL A 3 -23.34 9.99 -10.86
CA VAL A 3 -23.26 8.96 -11.92
C VAL A 3 -21.92 8.21 -11.85
N ALA A 4 -20.79 8.92 -11.77
CA ALA A 4 -19.46 8.32 -11.72
C ALA A 4 -19.22 7.41 -10.51
N GLN A 5 -19.65 7.83 -9.32
CA GLN A 5 -19.55 6.99 -8.11
C GLN A 5 -20.44 5.74 -8.15
N ASN A 6 -21.52 5.78 -8.93
CA ASN A 6 -22.38 4.62 -9.11
C ASN A 6 -21.75 3.64 -10.10
N THR A 7 -21.09 4.16 -11.15
CA THR A 7 -20.33 3.37 -12.12
C THR A 7 -19.14 2.65 -11.49
N GLU A 8 -18.33 3.33 -10.68
CA GLU A 8 -17.17 2.70 -10.00
C GLU A 8 -17.61 1.58 -9.04
N ARG A 9 -18.69 1.80 -8.28
CA ARG A 9 -19.24 0.76 -7.41
C ARG A 9 -19.79 -0.43 -8.19
N ALA A 10 -20.48 -0.18 -9.30
CA ALA A 10 -21.00 -1.25 -10.15
C ALA A 10 -19.86 -2.07 -10.78
N GLN A 11 -18.81 -1.43 -11.26
CA GLN A 11 -17.61 -2.09 -11.79
C GLN A 11 -16.91 -2.94 -10.72
N MET A 12 -16.78 -2.41 -9.50
CA MET A 12 -16.21 -3.15 -8.38
C MET A 12 -17.03 -4.40 -8.06
N VAL A 13 -18.36 -4.30 -8.04
CA VAL A 13 -19.25 -5.44 -7.77
C VAL A 13 -19.10 -6.51 -8.87
N ASP A 14 -19.07 -6.10 -10.12
CA ASP A 14 -18.91 -7.02 -11.26
C ASP A 14 -17.56 -7.75 -11.20
N LEU A 15 -16.46 -7.02 -10.97
CA LEU A 15 -15.13 -7.60 -10.78
C LEU A 15 -15.10 -8.61 -9.63
N LEU A 16 -15.66 -8.25 -8.47
CA LEU A 16 -15.69 -9.12 -7.29
C LEU A 16 -16.54 -10.37 -7.51
N SER A 17 -17.54 -10.33 -8.40
CA SER A 17 -18.36 -11.50 -8.73
C SER A 17 -17.60 -12.58 -9.51
N GLN A 18 -16.52 -12.18 -10.20
CA GLN A 18 -15.69 -13.07 -11.01
C GLN A 18 -14.50 -13.64 -10.22
N PHE A 19 -14.30 -13.22 -8.98
CA PHE A 19 -13.19 -13.70 -8.15
C PHE A 19 -13.36 -15.17 -7.79
N THR A 20 -12.25 -15.90 -7.82
CA THR A 20 -12.17 -17.20 -7.17
C THR A 20 -12.32 -17.06 -5.66
N SER A 21 -12.68 -18.16 -4.97
CA SER A 21 -12.83 -18.18 -3.50
C SER A 21 -11.58 -17.67 -2.77
N GLU A 22 -10.40 -18.03 -3.28
CA GLU A 22 -9.11 -17.61 -2.70
C GLU A 22 -8.83 -16.12 -2.91
N GLN A 23 -9.09 -15.60 -4.12
CA GLN A 23 -8.95 -14.17 -4.42
C GLN A 23 -9.93 -13.31 -3.58
N MET A 24 -11.18 -13.78 -3.42
CA MET A 24 -12.16 -13.13 -2.56
C MET A 24 -11.68 -13.08 -1.10
N THR A 25 -11.12 -14.18 -0.61
CA THR A 25 -10.59 -14.26 0.76
C THR A 25 -9.46 -13.23 0.96
N ARG A 26 -8.50 -13.15 0.04
CA ARG A 26 -7.42 -12.14 0.11
C ARG A 26 -7.94 -10.70 0.03
N TYR A 27 -8.90 -10.44 -0.86
CA TYR A 27 -9.52 -9.12 -0.97
C TYR A 27 -10.21 -8.72 0.33
N GLU A 28 -10.94 -9.62 0.96
CA GLU A 28 -11.64 -9.34 2.21
C GLU A 28 -10.69 -9.09 3.39
N CYS A 29 -9.56 -9.81 3.44
CA CYS A 29 -8.47 -9.52 4.37
C CYS A 29 -7.88 -8.12 4.13
N TYR A 30 -7.58 -7.76 2.88
CA TYR A 30 -7.08 -6.42 2.53
C TYR A 30 -8.08 -5.31 2.88
N ARG A 31 -9.36 -5.49 2.53
CA ARG A 31 -10.42 -4.50 2.78
C ARG A 31 -10.60 -4.23 4.27
N ARG A 32 -10.58 -5.28 5.11
CA ARG A 32 -10.73 -5.19 6.56
C ARG A 32 -9.45 -4.81 7.29
N SER A 33 -8.29 -4.93 6.66
CA SER A 33 -7.01 -4.57 7.28
C SER A 33 -6.97 -3.08 7.67
N SER A 34 -6.44 -2.81 8.87
CA SER A 34 -6.24 -1.45 9.36
C SER A 34 -5.09 -1.42 10.37
N LEU A 35 -4.44 -0.26 10.49
CA LEU A 35 -3.39 -0.03 11.47
C LEU A 35 -4.02 0.49 12.78
N PRO A 36 -3.82 -0.18 13.93
CA PRO A 36 -4.43 0.24 15.19
C PRO A 36 -3.96 1.64 15.62
N LYS A 37 -4.92 2.55 15.82
CA LYS A 37 -4.64 3.95 16.19
C LYS A 37 -3.83 4.09 17.48
N SER A 38 -4.01 3.17 18.44
CA SER A 38 -3.26 3.16 19.70
C SER A 38 -1.77 2.91 19.49
N ILE A 39 -1.42 1.98 18.61
CA ILE A 39 -0.03 1.68 18.25
C ILE A 39 0.59 2.85 17.48
N LEU A 40 -0.13 3.40 16.50
CA LEU A 40 0.33 4.56 15.74
C LEU A 40 0.53 5.80 16.60
N LYS A 41 -0.34 6.04 17.59
CA LYS A 41 -0.18 7.13 18.56
C LYS A 41 1.10 6.97 19.36
N ARG A 42 1.35 5.76 19.87
CA ARG A 42 2.59 5.46 20.62
C ARG A 42 3.82 5.69 19.74
N LEU A 43 3.82 5.15 18.52
CA LEU A 43 4.93 5.34 17.58
C LEU A 43 5.18 6.81 17.26
N PHE A 44 4.13 7.57 16.97
CA PHE A 44 4.22 9.01 16.70
C PHE A 44 4.86 9.75 17.88
N GLN A 45 4.40 9.47 19.11
CA GLN A 45 4.94 10.07 20.32
C GLN A 45 6.39 9.67 20.60
N THR A 46 6.76 8.42 20.33
CA THR A 46 8.16 7.96 20.46
C THR A 46 9.10 8.74 19.53
N VAL A 47 8.67 9.02 18.30
CA VAL A 47 9.52 9.69 17.30
C VAL A 47 9.54 11.22 17.47
N THR A 48 8.40 11.83 17.79
CA THR A 48 8.25 13.30 17.80
C THR A 48 8.23 13.91 19.19
N SER A 49 8.16 13.08 20.24
CA SER A 49 7.95 13.49 21.64
C SER A 49 6.69 14.35 21.87
N THR A 50 5.76 14.38 20.91
CA THR A 50 4.52 15.19 20.98
C THR A 50 3.30 14.36 20.63
N ALA A 51 2.11 14.82 21.04
CA ALA A 51 0.86 14.19 20.66
C ALA A 51 0.48 14.52 19.19
N PRO A 52 -0.10 13.55 18.46
CA PRO A 52 -0.55 13.80 17.10
C PRO A 52 -1.75 14.76 17.06
N PRO A 53 -1.91 15.56 16.00
CA PRO A 53 -3.05 16.47 15.84
C PRO A 53 -4.38 15.70 15.73
N PRO A 54 -5.55 16.35 15.91
CA PRO A 54 -6.85 15.70 16.03
C PRO A 54 -7.18 14.68 14.93
N ASN A 55 -6.86 15.00 13.66
CA ASN A 55 -7.03 14.12 12.50
C ASN A 55 -5.74 13.40 12.06
N GLY A 56 -4.62 13.67 12.73
CA GLY A 56 -3.29 13.19 12.34
C GLY A 56 -3.18 11.68 12.37
N LEU A 57 -3.83 11.01 13.32
CA LEU A 57 -3.81 9.54 13.40
C LEU A 57 -4.54 8.87 12.23
N ILE A 58 -5.60 9.50 11.70
CA ILE A 58 -6.32 8.97 10.54
C ILE A 58 -5.43 9.06 9.30
N ILE A 59 -4.78 10.21 9.11
CA ILE A 59 -3.85 10.45 8.01
C ILE A 59 -2.66 9.48 8.11
N LEU A 60 -2.07 9.33 9.30
CA LEU A 60 -0.95 8.41 9.52
C LEU A 60 -1.33 6.95 9.23
N ALA A 61 -2.53 6.53 9.65
CA ALA A 61 -3.03 5.20 9.33
C ALA A 61 -3.25 5.01 7.82
N ALA A 62 -3.78 6.01 7.13
CA ALA A 62 -4.00 5.99 5.69
C ALA A 62 -2.67 5.89 4.93
N VAL A 63 -1.71 6.75 5.24
CA VAL A 63 -0.37 6.74 4.63
C VAL A 63 0.35 5.43 4.93
N GLY A 64 0.29 4.93 6.16
CA GLY A 64 0.87 3.64 6.51
C GLY A 64 0.27 2.47 5.73
N LYS A 65 -1.06 2.45 5.56
CA LYS A 65 -1.74 1.42 4.76
C LYS A 65 -1.37 1.51 3.27
N LEU A 66 -1.32 2.73 2.71
CA LEU A 66 -0.89 2.96 1.33
C LEU A 66 0.55 2.46 1.10
N PHE A 67 1.47 2.82 2.00
CA PHE A 67 2.85 2.37 1.92
C PHE A 67 3.00 0.84 1.93
N VAL A 68 2.29 0.16 2.84
CA VAL A 68 2.30 -1.30 2.89
C VAL A 68 1.71 -1.90 1.60
N GLY A 69 0.65 -1.30 1.06
CA GLY A 69 0.07 -1.70 -0.23
C GLY A 69 1.06 -1.61 -1.37
N GLU A 70 1.71 -0.44 -1.54
CA GLU A 70 2.73 -0.22 -2.57
C GLU A 70 3.91 -1.19 -2.43
N LEU A 71 4.37 -1.45 -1.20
CA LEU A 71 5.45 -2.38 -0.94
C LEU A 71 5.08 -3.82 -1.34
N VAL A 72 3.88 -4.27 -0.97
CA VAL A 72 3.39 -5.62 -1.30
C VAL A 72 3.14 -5.77 -2.79
N GLU A 73 2.60 -4.74 -3.45
CA GLU A 73 2.40 -4.73 -4.91
C GLU A 73 3.75 -4.81 -5.64
N LYS A 74 4.77 -4.07 -5.19
CA LYS A 74 6.13 -4.20 -5.74
C LYS A 74 6.76 -5.54 -5.47
N ALA A 75 6.52 -6.14 -4.30
CA ALA A 75 7.00 -7.48 -4.01
C ALA A 75 6.31 -8.53 -4.87
N ARG A 76 5.02 -8.36 -5.18
CA ARG A 76 4.30 -9.20 -6.12
C ARG A 76 4.89 -9.07 -7.52
N GLN A 77 5.13 -7.84 -7.99
CA GLN A 77 5.78 -7.61 -9.29
C GLN A 77 7.13 -8.33 -9.41
N VAL A 78 7.95 -8.33 -8.35
CA VAL A 78 9.22 -9.08 -8.32
C VAL A 78 8.98 -10.59 -8.41
N ALA A 79 7.99 -11.13 -7.69
CA ALA A 79 7.64 -12.54 -7.77
C ALA A 79 7.13 -12.95 -9.16
N ASP A 80 6.35 -12.07 -9.81
CA ASP A 80 5.84 -12.31 -11.17
C ASP A 80 6.98 -12.32 -12.20
N GLU A 81 8.00 -11.47 -12.02
CA GLU A 81 9.24 -11.50 -12.81
C GLU A 81 10.00 -12.83 -12.67
N GLU A 82 9.90 -13.49 -11.51
CA GLU A 82 10.44 -14.83 -11.26
C GLU A 82 9.53 -15.96 -11.79
N GLY A 83 8.36 -15.62 -12.35
CA GLY A 83 7.40 -16.57 -12.90
C GLY A 83 6.51 -17.25 -11.86
N LEU A 84 6.41 -16.68 -10.64
CA LEU A 84 5.44 -17.15 -9.65
C LEU A 84 4.03 -16.68 -10.02
N SER A 85 3.04 -17.47 -9.61
CA SER A 85 1.63 -17.12 -9.74
C SER A 85 1.22 -16.08 -8.70
N ASP A 86 0.15 -15.32 -8.98
CA ASP A 86 -0.48 -14.38 -8.04
C ASP A 86 -0.90 -15.02 -6.71
N LEU A 87 -1.20 -16.32 -6.75
CA LEU A 87 -1.63 -17.10 -5.58
C LEU A 87 -0.44 -17.53 -4.72
N ASP A 88 0.75 -17.59 -5.29
CA ASP A 88 1.94 -18.06 -4.59
C ASP A 88 2.36 -17.08 -3.50
N GLU A 89 3.04 -17.59 -2.48
CA GLU A 89 3.49 -16.82 -1.34
C GLU A 89 4.53 -15.76 -1.71
N ILE A 90 4.43 -14.58 -1.10
CA ILE A 90 5.50 -13.58 -1.16
C ILE A 90 6.57 -13.97 -0.14
N ARG A 91 7.76 -14.28 -0.65
CA ARG A 91 8.94 -14.58 0.17
C ARG A 91 9.62 -13.31 0.66
N VAL A 92 10.44 -13.46 1.70
CA VAL A 92 11.22 -12.35 2.27
C VAL A 92 12.11 -11.67 1.22
N GLY A 93 12.70 -12.44 0.30
CA GLY A 93 13.53 -11.91 -0.79
C GLY A 93 12.79 -10.92 -1.69
N HIS A 94 11.53 -11.21 -2.05
CA HIS A 94 10.74 -10.31 -2.90
C HIS A 94 10.43 -8.98 -2.19
N ILE A 95 10.14 -9.03 -0.88
CA ILE A 95 9.90 -7.83 -0.06
C ILE A 95 11.17 -6.98 0.04
N GLN A 96 12.31 -7.61 0.24
CA GLN A 96 13.59 -6.91 0.31
C GLN A 96 13.89 -6.21 -1.02
N GLU A 97 13.80 -6.92 -2.14
CA GLU A 97 14.03 -6.36 -3.47
C GLU A 97 13.03 -5.22 -3.79
N ALA A 98 11.76 -5.40 -3.46
CA ALA A 98 10.75 -4.35 -3.59
C ALA A 98 11.12 -3.09 -2.78
N CYS A 99 11.60 -3.26 -1.55
CA CYS A 99 12.05 -2.16 -0.70
C CYS A 99 13.24 -1.41 -1.34
N TRP A 100 14.24 -2.15 -1.85
CA TRP A 100 15.38 -1.59 -2.57
C TRP A 100 14.96 -0.81 -3.81
N ARG A 101 14.05 -1.35 -4.63
CA ARG A 101 13.53 -0.70 -5.84
C ARG A 101 12.77 0.59 -5.50
N LEU A 102 11.92 0.55 -4.47
CA LEU A 102 11.18 1.73 -4.01
C LEU A 102 12.13 2.83 -3.51
N HIS A 103 13.13 2.46 -2.71
CA HIS A 103 14.11 3.41 -2.20
C HIS A 103 14.95 4.02 -3.32
N SER A 104 15.44 3.19 -4.25
CA SER A 104 16.25 3.63 -5.39
C SER A 104 15.47 4.53 -6.35
N GLY A 105 14.18 4.24 -6.58
CA GLY A 105 13.29 5.09 -7.37
C GLY A 105 13.11 6.48 -6.75
N ALA A 106 12.91 6.54 -5.43
CA ALA A 106 12.78 7.80 -4.69
C ALA A 106 14.06 8.67 -4.78
N LEU A 107 15.23 8.04 -4.75
CA LEU A 107 16.51 8.74 -4.93
C LEU A 107 16.67 9.33 -6.33
N LYS A 108 16.30 8.59 -7.38
CA LYS A 108 16.34 9.09 -8.77
C LYS A 108 15.45 10.32 -8.96
N GLN A 109 14.24 10.30 -8.40
CA GLN A 109 13.34 11.45 -8.46
C GLN A 109 13.93 12.69 -7.77
N LYS A 110 14.49 12.54 -6.56
CA LYS A 110 15.16 13.64 -5.84
C LYS A 110 16.27 14.29 -6.67
N ASN A 111 17.11 13.48 -7.32
CA ASN A 111 18.21 14.00 -8.15
C ASN A 111 17.69 14.74 -9.38
N MET A 112 16.62 14.24 -10.02
CA MET A 112 16.00 14.88 -11.19
C MET A 112 15.42 16.27 -10.84
N PHE A 113 14.74 16.41 -9.71
CA PHE A 113 14.20 17.70 -9.25
C PHE A 113 15.28 18.71 -8.80
N GLN A 114 16.49 18.25 -8.50
CA GLN A 114 17.61 19.14 -8.20
C GLN A 114 18.34 19.63 -9.47
N GLN A 115 18.31 18.87 -10.56
CA GLN A 115 18.98 19.24 -11.82
C GLN A 115 18.21 20.27 -12.67
N HIS A 116 16.89 20.40 -12.52
CA HIS A 116 16.07 21.36 -13.27
C HIS A 116 15.80 22.69 -12.52
N ARG A 117 16.55 22.96 -11.45
CA ARG A 117 16.41 24.18 -10.64
C ARG A 117 17.61 25.14 -10.77
N LEU A 118 18.38 24.99 -11.85
CA LEU A 118 19.49 25.85 -12.26
C LEU A 118 19.19 26.46 -13.62
#